data_AF-A0A8I3A539-F1
#
_entry.id   AF-A0A8I3A539-F1
#
_cell.length_a   1.000
_cell.length_b   1.000
_cell.length_c   1.000
_cell.angle_alpha   90.00
_cell.angle_beta   90.00
_cell.angle_gamma   90.00
#
_symmetry.space_group_name_H-M   'P 1'
#
loop_
_entity.id
_entity.type
_entity.pdbx_description
1 polymer ?
#
loop_
_entity_poly.entity_id
_entity_poly.type
_entity_poly.pdbx_seq_one_letter_code
_entity_poly.pdbx_strand_id
1 'polypeptide(L)'
;MTIICDLWFLEIRDARFSPWDNNQRGSPIFSTEIRLIAKVSLYHLEDEISHGDELDLLCITCDSQLENIRLALMRQGVIKVTAEILALIVHRKWEANTQMFARRSIADAAALLRSRIEEMDALPFLSQALERGLVASLLKCEASLTSAVQPSARQEPILLLAEVLPGYSVYRSVLHQLTLAVDSAIAQGLDAKLSKSGGFCVAWKRLKDAVDE
;
A
#
# COMPACT_ATOMS: atom_id res chain seq x y z
N MET A 1 10.03 -2.69 19.80
CA MET A 1 10.31 -4.12 19.56
C MET A 1 10.54 -4.25 18.06
N THR A 2 11.78 -4.11 17.61
CA THR A 2 12.18 -3.78 16.22
C THR A 2 12.28 -5.01 15.29
N ILE A 3 11.43 -6.02 15.48
CA ILE A 3 11.67 -7.36 14.93
C ILE A 3 11.28 -7.47 13.44
N ILE A 4 10.35 -6.64 12.96
CA ILE A 4 9.94 -6.66 11.54
C ILE A 4 10.92 -5.90 10.67
N CYS A 5 11.45 -4.77 11.14
CA CYS A 5 12.55 -4.08 10.46
C CYS A 5 13.75 -5.02 10.36
N ASP A 6 14.14 -5.67 11.46
CA ASP A 6 15.36 -6.49 11.44
C ASP A 6 15.24 -7.70 10.52
N LEU A 7 14.09 -8.38 10.38
CA LEU A 7 13.98 -9.49 9.41
C LEU A 7 14.00 -9.03 7.94
N TRP A 8 13.56 -7.81 7.64
CA TRP A 8 13.64 -7.21 6.30
C TRP A 8 15.02 -6.55 6.04
N PHE A 9 15.70 -6.11 7.09
CA PHE A 9 16.97 -5.37 7.06
C PHE A 9 18.20 -6.29 7.25
N LEU A 10 18.04 -7.46 7.89
CA LEU A 10 19.11 -8.45 8.11
C LEU A 10 19.58 -9.13 6.82
N GLU A 11 18.71 -9.28 5.81
CA GLU A 11 19.13 -9.80 4.50
C GLU A 11 19.87 -8.75 3.65
N ILE A 12 19.66 -7.46 3.89
CA ILE A 12 20.28 -6.39 3.08
C ILE A 12 21.72 -6.10 3.54
N ARG A 13 22.09 -6.45 4.78
CA ARG A 13 23.35 -6.00 5.40
C ARG A 13 24.34 -7.08 5.83
N ASP A 14 23.91 -8.32 6.07
CA ASP A 14 24.86 -9.38 6.37
C ASP A 14 25.38 -9.98 5.06
N ALA A 15 26.61 -9.65 4.67
CA ALA A 15 27.28 -10.21 3.50
C ALA A 15 27.51 -11.74 3.61
N ARG A 16 27.11 -12.38 4.72
CA ARG A 16 27.00 -13.85 4.85
C ARG A 16 25.67 -14.40 4.32
N PHE A 17 24.66 -13.55 4.13
CA PHE A 17 23.43 -13.78 3.37
C PHE A 17 23.53 -13.22 1.92
N SER A 18 24.76 -13.17 1.38
CA SER A 18 25.05 -12.88 -0.04
C SER A 18 24.35 -13.92 -0.95
N PRO A 19 24.01 -13.54 -2.20
CA PRO A 19 22.75 -13.89 -2.85
C PRO A 19 22.51 -15.39 -2.78
N TRP A 20 21.48 -15.78 -2.02
CA TRP A 20 21.04 -17.16 -1.89
C TRP A 20 21.06 -17.82 -3.27
N ASP A 21 21.94 -18.82 -3.38
CA ASP A 21 22.36 -19.44 -4.62
C ASP A 21 21.13 -19.76 -5.50
N ASN A 22 21.15 -19.30 -6.76
CA ASN A 22 20.03 -19.43 -7.69
C ASN A 22 19.59 -20.91 -7.90
N ASN A 23 20.44 -21.84 -7.50
CA ASN A 23 20.22 -23.28 -7.51
C ASN A 23 19.24 -23.80 -6.45
N GLN A 24 18.89 -23.02 -5.41
CA GLN A 24 17.98 -23.46 -4.34
C GLN A 24 16.54 -22.99 -4.48
N ARG A 25 16.23 -22.17 -5.51
CA ARG A 25 14.87 -21.64 -5.76
C ARG A 25 13.79 -22.73 -5.95
N GLY A 26 14.19 -23.96 -6.28
CA GLY A 26 13.30 -25.12 -6.45
C GLY A 26 13.16 -26.04 -5.23
N SER A 27 13.86 -25.76 -4.12
CA SER A 27 13.81 -26.64 -2.94
C SER A 27 12.48 -26.47 -2.17
N PRO A 28 11.73 -27.55 -1.88
CA PRO A 28 10.48 -27.47 -1.13
C PRO A 28 10.69 -26.94 0.30
N ILE A 29 11.87 -27.16 0.90
CA ILE A 29 12.25 -26.64 2.21
C ILE A 29 12.30 -25.10 2.16
N PHE A 30 12.96 -24.56 1.14
CA PHE A 30 13.08 -23.12 0.92
C PHE A 30 11.73 -22.44 0.66
N SER A 31 10.85 -23.10 -0.11
CA SER A 31 9.48 -22.61 -0.34
C SER A 31 8.62 -22.58 0.94
N THR A 32 8.92 -23.47 1.89
CA THR A 32 8.20 -23.56 3.17
C THR A 32 8.66 -22.48 4.13
N GLU A 33 9.98 -22.25 4.21
CA GLU A 33 10.59 -21.19 5.01
C GLU A 33 10.13 -19.79 4.53
N ILE A 34 10.13 -19.54 3.22
CA ILE A 34 9.66 -18.27 2.66
C ILE A 34 8.17 -18.02 2.96
N ARG A 35 7.32 -19.04 2.85
CA ARG A 35 5.89 -18.91 3.19
C ARG A 35 5.70 -18.62 4.67
N LEU A 36 6.49 -19.27 5.54
CA LEU A 36 6.45 -19.03 6.98
C LEU A 36 6.89 -17.60 7.31
N ILE A 37 7.98 -17.12 6.72
CA ILE A 37 8.46 -15.74 6.89
C ILE A 37 7.37 -14.76 6.46
N ALA A 38 6.81 -14.91 5.25
CA ALA A 38 5.73 -14.05 4.76
C ALA A 38 4.50 -14.08 5.68
N LYS A 39 4.15 -15.25 6.23
CA LYS A 39 3.03 -15.40 7.16
C LYS A 39 3.27 -14.69 8.48
N VAL A 40 4.46 -14.87 9.05
CA VAL A 40 4.85 -14.23 10.31
C VAL A 40 4.93 -12.72 10.12
N SER A 41 5.49 -12.22 9.01
CA SER A 41 5.50 -10.80 8.69
C SER A 41 4.10 -10.20 8.58
N LEU A 42 3.18 -10.86 7.86
CA LEU A 42 1.80 -10.38 7.77
C LEU A 42 1.08 -10.44 9.11
N TYR A 43 1.25 -11.52 9.88
CA TYR A 43 0.67 -11.64 11.21
C TYR A 43 1.11 -10.49 12.12
N HIS A 44 2.40 -10.15 12.11
CA HIS A 44 2.89 -9.02 12.89
C HIS A 44 2.34 -7.66 12.41
N LEU A 45 2.18 -7.47 11.10
CA LEU A 45 1.54 -6.25 10.58
C LEU A 45 0.06 -6.16 10.97
N GLU A 46 -0.67 -7.28 10.90
CA GLU A 46 -2.07 -7.36 11.34
C GLU A 46 -2.21 -7.13 12.85
N ASP A 47 -1.30 -7.68 13.64
CA ASP A 47 -1.21 -7.46 15.08
C ASP A 47 -0.95 -5.98 15.38
N GLU A 48 0.03 -5.34 14.72
CA GLU A 48 0.32 -3.91 14.86
C GLU A 48 -0.90 -3.02 14.49
N ILE A 49 -1.60 -3.37 13.42
CA ILE A 49 -2.86 -2.71 12.99
C ILE A 49 -3.92 -2.81 14.10
N SER A 50 -4.04 -3.98 14.73
CA SER A 50 -5.06 -4.23 15.76
C SER A 50 -4.83 -3.44 17.05
N HIS A 51 -3.58 -3.08 17.34
CA HIS A 51 -3.22 -2.32 18.54
C HIS A 51 -3.49 -0.81 18.44
N GLY A 52 -3.86 -0.29 17.25
CA GLY A 52 -4.71 0.91 17.07
C GLY A 52 -4.18 2.28 17.49
N ASP A 53 -3.34 2.38 18.51
CA ASP A 53 -2.94 3.64 19.14
C ASP A 53 -1.43 3.91 18.99
N GLU A 54 -0.60 2.88 19.09
CA GLU A 54 0.86 2.97 18.93
C GLU A 54 1.27 2.20 17.67
N LEU A 55 1.24 2.86 16.51
CA LEU A 55 1.67 2.25 15.25
C LEU A 55 3.15 2.57 15.04
N ASP A 56 4.02 1.57 15.13
CA ASP A 56 5.45 1.72 14.87
C ASP A 56 5.70 1.89 13.36
N LEU A 57 5.85 3.14 12.94
CA LEU A 57 6.11 3.51 11.55
C LEU A 57 7.43 2.94 11.00
N LEU A 58 8.39 2.60 11.86
CA LEU A 58 9.61 1.93 11.43
C LEU A 58 9.31 0.49 11.00
N CYS A 59 8.38 -0.18 11.69
CA CYS A 59 7.98 -1.55 11.38
C CYS A 59 7.17 -1.69 10.08
N ILE A 60 6.71 -0.57 9.50
CA ILE A 60 5.80 -0.52 8.35
C ILE A 60 6.51 -0.20 7.03
N THR A 61 7.77 0.25 7.07
CA THR A 61 8.52 0.54 5.83
C THR A 61 8.83 -0.76 5.09
N CYS A 62 8.32 -0.87 3.86
CA CYS A 62 8.37 -2.07 3.06
C CYS A 62 9.44 -1.95 1.97
N ASP A 63 10.68 -2.33 2.27
CA ASP A 63 11.74 -2.43 1.28
C ASP A 63 11.75 -3.85 0.68
N SER A 64 10.84 -4.13 -0.27
CA SER A 64 10.65 -5.49 -0.80
C SER A 64 11.66 -5.80 -1.92
N GLN A 65 12.93 -5.97 -1.59
CA GLN A 65 13.96 -6.34 -2.59
C GLN A 65 14.00 -7.85 -2.90
N LEU A 66 13.22 -8.67 -2.19
CA LEU A 66 13.25 -10.14 -2.34
C LEU A 66 12.02 -10.70 -3.04
N GLU A 67 12.21 -11.01 -4.32
CA GLU A 67 11.20 -11.53 -5.25
C GLU A 67 10.46 -12.79 -4.76
N ASN A 68 11.12 -13.66 -3.99
CA ASN A 68 10.51 -14.91 -3.53
C ASN A 68 9.54 -14.69 -2.36
N ILE A 69 9.89 -13.81 -1.41
CA ILE A 69 9.01 -13.42 -0.30
C ILE A 69 7.82 -12.62 -0.84
N ARG A 70 8.03 -11.83 -1.90
CA ARG A 70 7.01 -11.04 -2.61
C ARG A 70 5.81 -11.90 -3.02
N LEU A 71 6.02 -12.98 -3.77
CA LEU A 71 4.93 -13.86 -4.21
C LEU A 71 4.23 -14.56 -3.04
N ALA A 72 4.98 -14.89 -1.97
CA ALA A 72 4.41 -15.51 -0.78
C ALA A 72 3.55 -14.55 0.05
N LEU A 73 3.95 -13.28 0.18
CA LEU A 73 3.16 -12.21 0.80
C LEU A 73 1.89 -11.92 -0.01
N MET A 74 2.01 -11.91 -1.34
CA MET A 74 0.87 -11.71 -2.25
C MET A 74 -0.21 -12.77 -2.08
N ARG A 75 0.17 -14.05 -2.06
CA ARG A 75 -0.77 -15.17 -1.81
C ARG A 75 -1.46 -15.10 -0.45
N GLN A 76 -0.91 -14.32 0.48
CA GLN A 76 -1.40 -14.18 1.84
C GLN A 76 -2.13 -12.86 2.09
N GLY A 77 -2.38 -12.05 1.05
CA GLY A 77 -3.26 -10.89 1.14
C GLY A 77 -2.56 -9.58 1.52
N VAL A 78 -1.27 -9.41 1.21
CA VAL A 78 -0.52 -8.19 1.52
C VAL A 78 -1.19 -6.91 1.00
N ILE A 79 -1.85 -6.93 -0.17
CA ILE A 79 -2.58 -5.76 -0.71
C ILE A 79 -3.63 -5.23 0.27
N LYS A 80 -4.40 -6.14 0.88
CA LYS A 80 -5.43 -5.78 1.87
C LYS A 80 -4.78 -5.12 3.09
N VAL A 81 -3.75 -5.76 3.65
CA VAL A 81 -3.03 -5.26 4.83
C VAL A 81 -2.39 -3.89 4.55
N THR A 82 -1.77 -3.72 3.37
CA THR A 82 -1.17 -2.44 2.97
C THR A 82 -2.22 -1.33 2.79
N ALA A 83 -3.41 -1.65 2.25
CA ALA A 83 -4.50 -0.67 2.16
C ALA A 83 -5.02 -0.26 3.55
N GLU A 84 -5.11 -1.20 4.50
CA GLU A 84 -5.48 -0.92 5.90
C GLU A 84 -4.42 -0.06 6.61
N ILE A 85 -3.14 -0.35 6.41
CA ILE A 85 -2.02 0.47 6.90
C ILE A 85 -2.10 1.88 6.34
N LEU A 86 -2.27 2.03 5.03
CA LEU A 86 -2.40 3.33 4.39
C LEU A 86 -3.56 4.12 5.02
N ALA A 87 -4.72 3.47 5.18
CA ALA A 87 -5.87 4.07 5.85
C ALA A 87 -5.51 4.53 7.27
N LEU A 88 -4.88 3.69 8.10
CA LEU A 88 -4.50 4.09 9.45
C LEU A 88 -3.55 5.30 9.47
N ILE A 89 -2.52 5.30 8.62
CA ILE A 89 -1.52 6.35 8.63
C ILE A 89 -2.12 7.69 8.20
N VAL A 90 -2.98 7.73 7.18
CA VAL A 90 -3.57 8.99 6.69
C VAL A 90 -4.68 9.54 7.58
N HIS A 91 -5.30 8.71 8.42
CA HIS A 91 -6.33 9.15 9.35
C HIS A 91 -5.75 9.67 10.68
N ARG A 92 -4.51 9.32 11.01
CA ARG A 92 -3.83 9.78 12.22
C ARG A 92 -3.15 11.13 12.04
N LYS A 93 -3.09 11.88 13.14
CA LYS A 93 -2.22 13.04 13.27
C LYS A 93 -0.90 12.61 13.88
N TRP A 94 0.19 12.90 13.19
CA TRP A 94 1.53 12.53 13.61
C TRP A 94 2.23 13.71 14.28
N GLU A 95 3.01 13.41 15.31
CA GLU A 95 3.89 14.37 15.96
C GLU A 95 4.99 14.83 14.99
N ALA A 96 5.59 15.99 15.25
CA ALA A 96 6.58 16.59 14.34
C ALA A 96 7.80 15.69 14.06
N ASN A 97 8.21 14.89 15.05
CA ASN A 97 9.30 13.92 14.95
C ASN A 97 8.95 12.67 14.11
N THR A 98 7.68 12.27 14.06
CA THR A 98 7.20 11.06 13.37
C THR A 98 6.56 11.36 12.02
N GLN A 99 6.26 12.63 11.72
CA GLN A 99 5.62 13.07 10.48
C GLN A 99 6.43 12.71 9.22
N MET A 100 7.76 12.73 9.28
CA MET A 100 8.61 12.33 8.15
C MET A 100 8.46 10.84 7.85
N PHE A 101 8.44 10.00 8.89
CA PHE A 101 8.26 8.56 8.75
C PHE A 101 6.87 8.24 8.21
N ALA A 102 5.82 8.89 8.72
CA ALA A 102 4.45 8.70 8.25
C ALA A 102 4.31 8.99 6.76
N ARG A 103 4.92 10.09 6.30
CA ARG A 103 4.95 10.47 4.89
C ARG A 103 5.66 9.44 4.01
N ARG A 104 6.79 8.91 4.48
CA ARG A 104 7.53 7.85 3.78
C ARG A 104 6.71 6.57 3.70
N SER A 105 6.13 6.14 4.82
CA SER A 105 5.27 4.96 4.87
C SER A 105 4.04 5.07 3.96
N ILE A 106 3.43 6.26 3.84
CA ILE A 106 2.36 6.51 2.85
C ILE A 106 2.86 6.27 1.42
N ALA A 107 4.01 6.83 1.07
CA ALA A 107 4.57 6.70 -0.27
C ALA A 107 4.95 5.25 -0.58
N ASP A 108 5.62 4.57 0.36
CA ASP A 108 6.03 3.17 0.21
C ASP A 108 4.81 2.25 0.08
N ALA A 109 3.76 2.48 0.89
CA ALA A 109 2.50 1.74 0.80
C ALA A 109 1.80 1.95 -0.56
N ALA A 110 1.74 3.20 -1.04
CA ALA A 110 1.14 3.51 -2.34
C ALA A 110 1.93 2.90 -3.50
N ALA A 111 3.26 2.95 -3.45
CA ALA A 111 4.15 2.35 -4.44
C ALA A 111 3.97 0.82 -4.50
N LEU A 112 3.89 0.18 -3.33
CA LEU A 112 3.63 -1.26 -3.25
C LEU A 112 2.27 -1.61 -3.85
N LEU A 113 1.21 -0.91 -3.44
CA LEU A 113 -0.14 -1.16 -3.95
C LEU A 113 -0.18 -1.04 -5.47
N ARG A 114 0.39 0.03 -6.04
CA ARG A 114 0.48 0.22 -7.49
C ARG A 114 1.20 -0.92 -8.18
N SER A 115 2.46 -1.17 -7.80
CA SER A 115 3.28 -2.19 -8.43
C SER A 115 2.62 -3.57 -8.37
N ARG A 116 1.94 -3.91 -7.25
CA ARG A 116 1.35 -5.23 -7.06
C ARG A 116 -0.01 -5.40 -7.74
N ILE A 117 -0.81 -4.34 -7.83
CA ILE A 117 -2.06 -4.38 -8.59
C ILE A 117 -1.74 -4.54 -10.08
N GLU A 118 -0.74 -3.83 -10.61
CA GLU A 118 -0.36 -3.90 -12.04
C GLU A 118 0.26 -5.25 -12.44
N GLU A 119 1.08 -5.87 -11.58
CA GLU A 119 1.83 -7.08 -11.94
C GLU A 119 1.01 -8.39 -11.96
N MET A 120 -0.11 -8.48 -11.24
CA MET A 120 -0.72 -9.77 -10.90
C MET A 120 -2.21 -9.94 -11.25
N ASP A 121 -2.79 -9.01 -12.02
CA ASP A 121 -4.23 -9.02 -12.33
C ASP A 121 -5.07 -9.19 -11.04
N ALA A 122 -4.75 -8.36 -10.04
CA ALA A 122 -5.08 -8.56 -8.63
C ALA A 122 -6.56 -8.30 -8.27
N LEU A 123 -7.50 -8.60 -9.17
CA LEU A 123 -8.93 -8.28 -9.07
C LEU A 123 -9.56 -8.60 -7.70
N PRO A 124 -9.34 -9.79 -7.09
CA PRO A 124 -9.95 -10.10 -5.81
C PRO A 124 -9.40 -9.24 -4.67
N PHE A 125 -8.10 -8.91 -4.74
CA PHE A 125 -7.42 -8.12 -3.73
C PHE A 125 -7.71 -6.63 -3.86
N LEU A 126 -7.87 -6.15 -5.09
CA LEU A 126 -8.29 -4.78 -5.35
C LEU A 126 -9.70 -4.52 -4.79
N SER A 127 -10.63 -5.46 -5.00
CA SER A 127 -11.99 -5.36 -4.43
C SER A 127 -11.95 -5.25 -2.91
N GLN A 128 -11.12 -6.06 -2.24
CA GLN A 128 -10.92 -5.98 -0.78
C GLN A 128 -10.30 -4.65 -0.35
N ALA A 129 -9.32 -4.13 -1.09
CA ALA A 129 -8.71 -2.83 -0.78
C ALA A 129 -9.73 -1.69 -0.91
N LEU A 130 -10.60 -1.73 -1.92
CA LEU A 130 -11.68 -0.76 -2.11
C LEU A 130 -12.69 -0.80 -0.96
N GLU A 131 -13.12 -1.99 -0.53
CA GLU A 131 -13.98 -2.19 0.64
C GLU A 131 -13.37 -1.62 1.93
N ARG A 132 -12.04 -1.59 2.03
CA ARG A 132 -11.29 -1.01 3.16
C ARG A 132 -11.04 0.50 3.03
N GLY A 133 -11.63 1.15 2.04
CA GLY A 133 -11.56 2.60 1.89
C GLY A 133 -10.26 3.10 1.24
N LEU A 134 -9.69 2.30 0.32
CA LEU A 134 -8.50 2.71 -0.45
C LEU A 134 -8.68 4.08 -1.11
N VAL A 135 -9.79 4.32 -1.80
CA VAL A 135 -10.07 5.61 -2.47
C VAL A 135 -10.07 6.77 -1.48
N ALA A 136 -10.80 6.64 -0.38
CA ALA A 136 -10.86 7.67 0.66
C ALA A 136 -9.48 7.95 1.28
N SER A 137 -8.66 6.90 1.44
CA SER A 137 -7.31 7.01 1.99
C SER A 137 -6.38 7.73 1.03
N LEU A 138 -6.46 7.43 -0.28
CA LEU A 138 -5.67 8.11 -1.31
C LEU A 138 -6.01 9.59 -1.41
N LEU A 139 -7.28 9.96 -1.31
CA LEU A 139 -7.68 11.38 -1.30
C LEU A 139 -7.12 12.13 -0.08
N LYS A 140 -7.03 11.47 1.08
CA LYS A 140 -6.46 12.06 2.30
C LYS A 140 -4.94 12.19 2.26
N CYS A 141 -4.25 11.49 1.35
CA CYS A 141 -2.81 11.61 1.18
C CYS A 141 -2.35 13.03 0.81
N GLU A 142 -3.17 13.83 0.12
CA GLU A 142 -2.77 15.19 -0.32
C GLU A 142 -2.34 16.08 0.86
N ALA A 143 -3.07 16.02 1.97
CA ALA A 143 -2.76 16.79 3.17
C ALA A 143 -1.47 16.31 3.88
N SER A 144 -1.16 15.03 3.77
CA SER A 144 0.01 14.42 4.42
C SER A 144 1.29 14.59 3.60
N LEU A 145 1.19 14.53 2.27
CA LEU A 145 2.30 14.55 1.32
C LEU A 145 2.63 15.98 0.83
N THR A 146 2.84 16.90 1.78
CA THR A 146 3.28 18.27 1.48
C THR A 146 4.72 18.34 0.97
N SER A 147 5.21 19.56 0.70
CA SER A 147 6.50 19.94 0.10
C SER A 147 7.77 19.23 0.59
N ALA A 148 7.70 18.46 1.68
CA ALA A 148 8.84 17.79 2.33
C ALA A 148 9.19 16.41 1.76
N VAL A 149 8.33 15.79 0.95
CA VAL A 149 8.58 14.46 0.36
C VAL A 149 9.20 14.58 -1.03
N GLN A 150 10.09 13.66 -1.44
CA GLN A 150 10.61 13.63 -2.81
C GLN A 150 9.46 13.65 -3.83
N PRO A 151 9.61 14.35 -4.98
CA PRO A 151 8.54 14.48 -5.97
C PRO A 151 8.00 13.13 -6.48
N SER A 152 8.88 12.14 -6.66
CA SER A 152 8.52 10.77 -7.06
C SER A 152 7.58 10.10 -6.07
N ALA A 153 7.88 10.18 -4.78
CA ALA A 153 7.08 9.57 -3.71
C ALA A 153 5.67 10.19 -3.56
N ARG A 154 5.46 11.44 -3.99
CA ARG A 154 4.12 12.04 -4.05
C ARG A 154 3.29 11.55 -5.23
N GLN A 155 3.97 11.10 -6.27
CA GLN A 155 3.34 10.68 -7.51
C GLN A 155 2.69 9.31 -7.37
N GLU A 156 3.23 8.42 -6.55
CA GLU A 156 2.72 7.05 -6.36
C GLU A 156 1.23 6.95 -6.01
N PRO A 157 0.70 7.65 -4.98
CA PRO A 157 -0.74 7.62 -4.69
C PRO A 157 -1.59 8.31 -5.77
N ILE A 158 -1.01 9.29 -6.48
CA ILE A 158 -1.67 9.98 -7.60
C ILE A 158 -1.83 9.02 -8.78
N LEU A 159 -0.78 8.26 -9.13
CA LEU A 159 -0.81 7.28 -10.22
C LEU A 159 -1.77 6.13 -9.90
N LEU A 160 -1.76 5.65 -8.65
CA LEU A 160 -2.71 4.64 -8.20
C LEU A 160 -4.16 5.11 -8.42
N LEU A 161 -4.45 6.37 -8.06
CA LEU A 161 -5.79 6.96 -8.23
C LEU A 161 -6.15 7.29 -9.68
N ALA A 162 -5.21 7.80 -10.48
CA ALA A 162 -5.46 8.37 -11.81
C ALA A 162 -5.32 7.38 -12.96
N GLU A 163 -4.57 6.30 -12.78
CA GLU A 163 -4.17 5.39 -13.86
C GLU A 163 -4.55 3.95 -13.52
N VAL A 164 -4.13 3.46 -12.35
CA VAL A 164 -4.35 2.06 -11.97
C VAL A 164 -5.83 1.79 -11.72
N LEU A 165 -6.45 2.48 -10.75
CA LEU A 165 -7.86 2.22 -10.40
C LEU A 165 -8.81 2.37 -11.61
N PRO A 166 -8.70 3.42 -12.44
CA PRO A 166 -9.50 3.54 -13.66
C PRO A 166 -9.26 2.40 -14.66
N GLY A 167 -8.01 1.93 -14.82
CA GLY A 167 -7.69 0.82 -15.73
C GLY A 167 -8.42 -0.49 -15.39
N TYR A 168 -8.88 -0.64 -14.15
CA TYR A 168 -9.65 -1.79 -13.69
C TYR A 168 -11.18 -1.60 -13.75
N SER A 169 -11.69 -0.43 -14.18
CA SER A 169 -13.13 -0.18 -14.32
C SER A 169 -13.78 -1.05 -15.41
N VAL A 170 -12.98 -1.60 -16.33
CA VAL A 170 -13.45 -2.56 -17.35
C VAL A 170 -14.01 -3.85 -16.73
N TYR A 171 -13.60 -4.19 -15.51
CA TYR A 171 -14.06 -5.38 -14.80
C TYR A 171 -15.27 -5.05 -13.94
N ARG A 172 -16.44 -5.61 -14.28
CA ARG A 172 -17.71 -5.33 -13.60
C ARG A 172 -17.67 -5.48 -12.08
N SER A 173 -16.94 -6.47 -11.55
CA SER A 173 -16.78 -6.67 -10.11
C SER A 173 -16.03 -5.53 -9.42
N VAL A 174 -15.02 -4.97 -10.09
CA VAL A 174 -14.24 -3.84 -9.58
C VAL A 174 -14.99 -2.54 -9.81
N LEU A 175 -15.61 -2.35 -10.97
CA LEU A 175 -16.43 -1.17 -11.28
C LEU A 175 -17.48 -0.92 -10.21
N HIS A 176 -18.25 -1.97 -9.83
CA HIS A 176 -19.25 -1.84 -8.79
C HIS A 176 -18.66 -1.36 -7.45
N GLN A 177 -17.51 -1.91 -7.06
CA GLN A 177 -16.82 -1.51 -5.83
C GLN A 177 -16.24 -0.09 -5.93
N LEU A 178 -15.75 0.31 -7.11
CA LEU A 178 -15.28 1.67 -7.37
C LEU A 178 -16.41 2.68 -7.27
N THR A 179 -17.60 2.40 -7.84
CA THR A 179 -18.78 3.26 -7.70
C THR A 179 -19.13 3.46 -6.23
N LEU A 180 -19.22 2.38 -5.45
CA LEU A 180 -19.52 2.47 -4.02
C LEU A 180 -18.45 3.27 -3.25
N ALA A 181 -17.17 3.08 -3.58
CA ALA A 181 -16.07 3.81 -2.96
C ALA A 181 -16.08 5.31 -3.35
N VAL A 182 -16.42 5.63 -4.59
CA VAL A 182 -16.57 7.00 -5.09
C VAL A 182 -17.72 7.71 -4.40
N ASP A 183 -18.90 7.08 -4.35
CA ASP A 183 -20.09 7.62 -3.69
C ASP A 183 -19.83 7.87 -2.21
N SER A 184 -19.16 6.93 -1.53
CA SER A 184 -18.76 7.08 -0.13
C SER A 184 -17.79 8.26 0.07
N ALA A 185 -16.82 8.45 -0.83
CA ALA A 185 -15.88 9.57 -0.75
C ALA A 185 -16.56 10.93 -0.97
N ILE A 186 -17.54 11.00 -1.89
CA ILE A 186 -18.37 12.19 -2.11
C ILE A 186 -19.25 12.47 -0.89
N ALA A 187 -19.90 11.45 -0.33
CA ALA A 187 -20.72 11.58 0.87
C ALA A 187 -19.92 12.09 2.08
N GLN A 188 -18.64 11.73 2.17
CA GLN A 188 -17.70 12.22 3.19
C GLN A 188 -17.14 13.64 2.91
N GLY A 189 -17.49 14.24 1.76
CA GLY A 189 -17.00 15.55 1.33
C GLY A 189 -15.48 15.60 1.16
N LEU A 190 -14.87 14.50 0.73
CA LEU A 190 -13.41 14.43 0.54
C LEU A 190 -12.97 15.19 -0.71
N ASP A 191 -13.82 15.23 -1.72
CA ASP A 191 -13.61 15.99 -2.96
C ASP A 191 -13.46 17.50 -2.71
N ALA A 192 -14.27 18.05 -1.81
CA ALA A 192 -14.24 19.47 -1.44
C ALA A 192 -12.95 19.88 -0.69
N LYS A 193 -12.24 18.90 -0.10
CA LYS A 193 -11.00 19.14 0.65
C LYS A 193 -9.76 19.13 -0.24
N LEU A 194 -9.88 18.71 -1.50
CA LEU A 194 -8.76 18.66 -2.43
C LEU A 194 -8.37 20.05 -2.92
N SER A 195 -7.08 20.23 -3.19
CA SER A 195 -6.61 21.44 -3.85
C SER A 195 -7.11 21.49 -5.29
N LYS A 196 -7.84 22.55 -5.66
CA LYS A 196 -8.50 22.67 -6.98
C LYS A 196 -7.55 22.53 -8.18
N SER A 197 -6.28 22.91 -8.01
CA SER A 197 -5.21 22.81 -9.02
C SER A 197 -4.19 21.71 -8.71
N GLY A 198 -4.41 20.90 -7.68
CA GLY A 198 -3.50 19.84 -7.27
C GLY A 198 -3.59 18.58 -8.14
N GLY A 199 -2.50 17.80 -8.17
CA GLY A 199 -2.46 16.53 -8.91
C GLY A 199 -3.52 15.52 -8.44
N PHE A 200 -3.88 15.55 -7.14
CA PHE A 200 -4.95 14.72 -6.59
C PHE A 200 -6.34 15.09 -7.12
N CYS A 201 -6.62 16.38 -7.34
CA CYS A 201 -7.89 16.82 -7.94
C CYS A 201 -8.02 16.33 -9.39
N VAL A 202 -6.94 16.40 -10.18
CA VAL A 202 -6.92 15.87 -11.55
C VAL A 202 -7.09 14.35 -11.56
N ALA A 203 -6.37 13.64 -10.70
CA ALA A 203 -6.48 12.20 -10.53
C ALA A 203 -7.89 11.77 -10.12
N TRP A 204 -8.48 12.47 -9.16
CA TRP A 204 -9.84 12.22 -8.69
C TRP A 204 -10.88 12.39 -9.80
N LYS A 205 -10.76 13.43 -10.62
CA LYS A 205 -11.66 13.63 -11.78
C LYS A 205 -11.58 12.46 -12.74
N ARG A 206 -10.37 12.02 -13.11
CA ARG A 206 -10.19 10.87 -14.00
C ARG A 206 -10.85 9.60 -13.47
N LEU A 207 -10.74 9.35 -12.17
CA LEU A 207 -11.40 8.18 -11.57
C LEU A 207 -12.92 8.28 -11.66
N LYS A 208 -13.50 9.45 -11.37
CA LYS A 208 -14.95 9.64 -11.50
C LYS A 208 -15.42 9.46 -12.94
N ASP A 209 -14.72 10.07 -13.89
CA ASP A 209 -15.05 9.97 -15.31
C ASP A 209 -15.05 8.49 -15.76
N ALA A 210 -14.08 7.69 -15.31
CA ALA A 210 -13.97 6.26 -15.63
C ALA A 210 -15.01 5.36 -14.95
N VAL A 211 -15.72 5.85 -13.93
CA VAL A 211 -16.80 5.12 -13.23
C VAL A 211 -18.18 5.52 -13.75
N ASP A 212 -18.29 6.73 -14.32
CA ASP A 212 -19.52 7.25 -14.92
C ASP A 212 -19.76 6.77 -16.37
N GLU A 213 -18.74 6.21 -17.03
CA GLU A 213 -18.80 5.56 -18.37
C GLU A 213 -19.47 4.18 -18.38
#